data_AF-A0A061NGV8-F1
#
_entry.id   AF-A0A061NGV8-F1
#
_cell.length_a   1.000
_cell.length_b   1.000
_cell.length_c   1.000
_cell.angle_alpha   90.00
_cell.angle_beta   90.00
_cell.angle_gamma   90.00
#
_symmetry.space_group_name_H-M   'P 1'
#
loop_
_entity.id
_entity.type
_entity.pdbx_description
1 polymer ?
#
loop_
_entity_poly.entity_id
_entity_poly.type
_entity_poly.pdbx_seq_one_letter_code
_entity_poly.pdbx_strand_id
1 'polypeptide(L)'
;MNHYVSVFEDAKIQAIERYGPDGPGEEGTVLRARFMVKDQEFMCIDSHIQYDFTFTPSISMYITCENEKEMDHLYTELKEGGNELMPIGDYGFSQKFAWVNDRFGVSCSST
;
A
#
# COMPACT_ATOMS: atom_id res chain seq x y z
N MET A 1 -6.37 2.50 1.16
CA MET A 1 -6.92 1.44 2.04
C MET A 1 -7.72 0.39 1.27
N ASN A 2 -8.85 0.71 0.61
CA ASN A 2 -9.64 -0.28 -0.13
C ASN A 2 -8.83 -1.09 -1.15
N HIS A 3 -7.90 -0.44 -1.86
CA HIS A 3 -6.97 -1.11 -2.77
C HIS A 3 -6.15 -2.21 -2.06
N TYR A 4 -5.47 -1.90 -0.96
CA TYR A 4 -4.73 -2.93 -0.22
C TYR A 4 -5.65 -4.04 0.31
N VAL A 5 -6.86 -3.70 0.76
CA VAL A 5 -7.82 -4.71 1.22
C VAL A 5 -8.35 -5.60 0.09
N SER A 6 -8.40 -5.12 -1.15
CA SER A 6 -8.79 -5.94 -2.30
C SER A 6 -7.65 -6.76 -2.89
N VAL A 7 -6.40 -6.32 -2.69
CA VAL A 7 -5.21 -6.97 -3.27
C VAL A 7 -4.76 -8.17 -2.44
N PHE A 8 -4.86 -8.09 -1.11
CA PHE A 8 -4.46 -9.17 -0.22
C PHE A 8 -5.67 -10.01 0.20
N GLU A 9 -5.54 -11.34 0.19
CA GLU A 9 -6.63 -12.25 0.59
C GLU A 9 -7.01 -12.07 2.08
N ASP A 10 -6.01 -11.98 2.96
CA ASP A 10 -6.19 -11.73 4.39
C ASP A 10 -6.06 -10.25 4.71
N ALA A 11 -7.04 -9.45 4.32
CA ALA A 11 -7.07 -8.03 4.66
C ALA A 11 -8.47 -7.55 5.00
N LYS A 12 -8.56 -6.58 5.92
CA LYS A 12 -9.84 -5.99 6.32
C LYS A 12 -9.69 -4.60 6.92
N ILE A 13 -10.69 -3.76 6.68
CA ILE A 13 -10.84 -2.49 7.37
C ILE A 13 -11.35 -2.77 8.79
N GLN A 14 -10.63 -2.27 9.79
CA GLN A 14 -10.99 -2.42 11.20
C GLN A 14 -11.89 -1.29 11.67
N ALA A 15 -11.50 -0.06 11.35
CA ALA A 15 -12.21 1.14 11.77
C ALA A 15 -11.96 2.26 10.79
N ILE A 16 -12.98 3.09 10.58
CA ILE A 16 -12.88 4.30 9.77
C ILE A 16 -13.67 5.42 10.42
N GLU A 17 -13.00 6.53 10.64
CA GLU A 17 -13.55 7.78 11.14
C GLU A 17 -13.37 8.83 10.04
N ARG A 18 -14.46 9.50 9.68
CA ARG A 18 -14.48 10.48 8.60
C ARG A 18 -14.72 11.88 9.14
N TYR A 19 -14.21 12.89 8.43
CA TYR A 19 -14.55 14.27 8.73
C TYR A 19 -16.05 14.50 8.51
N GLY A 20 -16.69 15.13 9.50
CA GLY A 20 -18.02 15.72 9.35
C GLY A 20 -17.94 17.15 8.78
N PRO A 21 -19.09 17.82 8.62
CA PRO A 21 -19.18 19.14 7.97
C PRO A 21 -18.43 20.24 8.72
N ASP A 22 -18.23 20.10 10.03
CA ASP A 22 -17.55 21.09 10.88
C ASP A 22 -16.04 20.83 11.05
N GLY A 23 -15.51 19.82 10.35
CA GLY A 23 -14.10 19.41 10.45
C GLY A 23 -13.16 20.31 9.63
N PRO A 24 -11.85 20.32 9.97
CA PRO A 24 -10.85 21.05 9.18
C PRO A 24 -10.52 20.36 7.84
N GLY A 25 -10.86 19.08 7.67
CA GLY A 25 -10.74 18.35 6.42
C GLY A 25 -12.04 18.34 5.62
N GLU A 26 -11.94 18.02 4.33
CA GLU A 26 -13.11 17.88 3.45
C GLU A 26 -14.07 16.80 3.97
N GLU A 27 -15.37 17.09 4.01
CA GLU A 27 -16.39 16.18 4.51
C GLU A 27 -16.32 14.82 3.80
N GLY A 28 -16.34 13.74 4.57
CA GLY A 28 -16.24 12.38 4.04
C GLY A 28 -14.81 11.86 3.83
N THR A 29 -13.79 12.71 3.85
CA THR A 29 -12.38 12.26 3.86
C THR A 29 -12.01 11.59 5.19
N VAL A 30 -10.95 10.80 5.20
CA VAL A 30 -10.53 9.98 6.34
C VAL A 30 -9.86 10.85 7.40
N LEU A 31 -10.53 11.06 8.53
CA LEU A 31 -9.91 11.64 9.72
C LEU A 31 -8.90 10.65 10.31
N ARG A 32 -9.30 9.38 10.44
CA ARG A 32 -8.44 8.29 10.91
C ARG A 32 -9.02 6.94 10.49
N ALA A 33 -8.17 6.06 9.98
CA ALA A 33 -8.56 4.69 9.70
C ALA A 33 -7.51 3.68 10.17
N ARG A 34 -7.98 2.46 10.44
CA ARG A 34 -7.17 1.28 10.73
C ARG A 34 -7.60 0.14 9.83
N PHE A 35 -6.62 -0.58 9.28
CA PHE A 35 -6.86 -1.79 8.49
C PHE A 35 -5.76 -2.82 8.73
N MET A 36 -6.11 -4.08 8.55
CA MET A 36 -5.18 -5.20 8.60
C MET A 36 -4.80 -5.60 7.18
N VAL A 37 -3.52 -5.91 7.00
CA VAL A 37 -3.00 -6.69 5.86
C VAL A 37 -2.20 -7.84 6.45
N LYS A 38 -2.61 -9.07 6.18
CA LYS A 38 -2.21 -10.27 6.93
C LYS A 38 -2.36 -10.00 8.44
N ASP A 39 -1.31 -10.23 9.22
CA ASP A 39 -1.28 -10.02 10.67
C ASP A 39 -0.83 -8.61 11.09
N GLN A 40 -0.65 -7.69 10.15
CA GLN A 40 -0.13 -6.34 10.43
C GLN A 40 -1.24 -5.27 10.37
N GLU A 41 -1.38 -4.50 11.45
CA GLU A 41 -2.25 -3.31 11.49
C GLU A 41 -1.53 -2.11 10.87
N PHE A 42 -2.22 -1.41 9.99
CA PHE A 42 -1.81 -0.15 9.39
C PHE A 42 -2.80 0.96 9.77
N MET A 43 -2.26 2.17 9.93
CA MET A 43 -3.02 3.39 10.14
C MET A 43 -2.85 4.33 8.94
N CYS A 44 -3.91 5.04 8.57
CA CYS A 44 -3.83 6.12 7.61
C CYS A 44 -4.79 7.26 7.94
N ILE A 45 -4.47 8.45 7.42
CA ILE A 45 -5.26 9.68 7.50
C ILE A 45 -5.25 10.36 6.13
N ASP A 46 -6.29 11.12 5.83
CA ASP A 46 -6.27 12.11 4.76
C ASP A 46 -5.86 13.44 5.39
N SER A 47 -4.65 13.91 5.05
CA SER A 47 -4.19 15.22 5.52
C SER A 47 -4.88 16.33 4.74
N HIS A 48 -5.54 17.25 5.45
CA HIS A 48 -6.08 18.48 4.86
C HIS A 48 -4.98 19.53 4.58
N ILE A 49 -3.78 19.35 5.16
CA ILE A 49 -2.60 20.17 4.91
C ILE A 49 -1.80 19.51 3.78
N GLN A 50 -1.44 20.31 2.77
CA GLN A 50 -0.50 19.90 1.74
C GLN A 50 0.94 20.12 2.22
N TYR A 51 1.82 19.16 1.91
CA TYR A 51 3.23 19.22 2.24
C TYR A 51 4.06 19.11 0.95
N ASP A 52 5.28 19.66 0.97
CA ASP A 52 6.23 19.56 -0.14
C ASP A 52 6.93 18.19 -0.23
N PHE A 53 6.50 17.22 0.59
CA PHE A 53 7.00 15.85 0.61
C PHE A 53 5.87 14.84 0.44
N THR A 54 6.24 13.66 -0.03
CA THR A 54 5.37 12.49 -0.15
C THR A 54 6.17 11.23 0.13
N PHE A 55 5.56 10.07 -0.08
CA PHE A 55 6.22 8.77 0.06
C PHE A 55 7.50 8.69 -0.76
N THR A 56 8.48 7.97 -0.20
CA THR A 56 9.75 7.67 -0.87
C THR A 56 10.12 6.22 -0.62
N PRO A 57 10.97 5.60 -1.45
CA PRO A 57 11.44 4.23 -1.21
C PRO A 57 12.25 4.03 0.07
N SER A 58 12.61 5.11 0.79
CA SER A 58 13.34 5.07 2.05
C SER A 58 12.57 4.36 3.18
N ILE A 59 11.24 4.36 3.09
CA ILE A 59 10.35 3.55 3.95
C ILE A 59 9.43 2.78 3.00
N SER A 60 9.48 1.45 3.08
CA SER A 60 8.73 0.57 2.18
C SER A 60 8.03 -0.56 2.94
N MET A 61 6.99 -1.10 2.31
CA MET A 61 6.35 -2.35 2.73
C MET A 61 7.09 -3.52 2.07
N TYR A 62 7.69 -4.38 2.89
CA TYR A 62 8.33 -5.60 2.41
C TYR A 62 7.37 -6.77 2.59
N ILE A 63 7.04 -7.45 1.49
CA ILE A 63 6.04 -8.51 1.46
C ILE A 63 6.74 -9.83 1.13
N THR A 64 6.64 -10.79 2.04
CA THR A 64 7.04 -12.16 1.75
C THR A 64 5.85 -12.92 1.20
N CYS A 65 5.98 -13.39 -0.03
CA CYS A 65 4.97 -14.18 -0.73
C CYS A 65 5.17 -15.66 -0.41
N GLU A 66 4.07 -16.40 -0.30
CA GLU A 66 4.08 -17.83 -0.03
C GLU A 66 4.43 -18.65 -1.28
N ASN A 67 4.15 -18.10 -2.46
CA ASN A 67 4.35 -18.77 -3.74
C ASN A 67 4.41 -17.76 -4.91
N GLU A 68 4.87 -18.23 -6.06
CA GLU A 68 5.00 -17.39 -7.26
C GLU A 68 3.68 -16.80 -7.77
N LYS A 69 2.53 -17.45 -7.53
CA LYS A 69 1.23 -16.95 -7.96
C LYS A 69 0.81 -15.72 -7.15
N GLU A 70 1.03 -15.74 -5.84
CA GLU A 70 0.82 -14.56 -4.98
C GLU A 70 1.76 -13.43 -5.44
N MET A 71 3.02 -13.75 -5.72
CA MET A 71 4.01 -12.80 -6.20
C MET A 71 3.59 -12.11 -7.51
N ASP A 72 3.18 -12.88 -8.51
CA ASP A 72 2.75 -12.34 -9.81
C ASP A 72 1.46 -11.51 -9.69
N HIS A 73 0.52 -11.93 -8.84
CA HIS A 73 -0.71 -11.18 -8.52
C HIS A 73 -0.39 -9.84 -7.86
N LEU A 74 0.37 -9.85 -6.76
CA LEU A 74 0.73 -8.64 -6.01
C LEU A 74 1.51 -7.66 -6.90
N TYR A 75 2.47 -8.14 -7.67
CA TYR A 75 3.22 -7.29 -8.60
C TYR A 75 2.29 -6.66 -9.64
N THR A 76 1.36 -7.41 -10.22
CA THR A 76 0.42 -6.90 -11.24
C THR A 76 -0.50 -5.83 -10.66
N GLU A 77 -1.09 -6.07 -9.49
CA GLU A 77 -2.03 -5.14 -8.87
C GLU A 77 -1.34 -3.88 -8.33
N LEU A 78 -0.20 -4.05 -7.65
CA LEU A 78 0.51 -2.93 -7.00
C LEU A 78 1.20 -2.02 -8.01
N LYS A 79 1.64 -2.55 -9.16
CA LYS A 79 2.24 -1.70 -10.20
C LYS A 79 1.22 -0.93 -11.03
N GLU A 80 -0.05 -1.32 -11.01
CA GLU A 80 -1.08 -0.69 -11.83
C GLU A 80 -1.27 0.79 -11.45
N GLY A 81 -0.98 1.68 -12.39
CA GLY A 81 -1.03 3.13 -12.19
C GLY A 81 0.14 3.70 -11.37
N GLY A 82 1.13 2.87 -11.06
CA GLY A 82 2.33 3.21 -10.33
C GLY A 82 3.59 3.24 -11.22
N ASN A 83 4.75 3.01 -10.59
CA ASN A 83 6.05 2.96 -11.26
C ASN A 83 6.85 1.74 -10.80
N GLU A 84 7.54 1.09 -11.73
CA GLU A 84 8.45 -0.02 -11.43
C GLU A 84 9.84 0.54 -11.11
N LEU A 85 10.35 0.25 -9.91
CA LEU A 85 11.72 0.59 -9.50
C LEU A 85 12.68 -0.56 -9.85
N MET A 86 12.24 -1.79 -9.59
CA MET A 86 12.87 -3.03 -10.02
C MET A 86 11.77 -3.97 -10.53
N PRO A 87 11.69 -4.22 -11.86
CA PRO A 87 10.69 -5.13 -12.43
C PRO A 87 10.76 -6.53 -11.81
N ILE A 88 9.68 -7.30 -11.89
CA ILE A 88 9.67 -8.67 -11.36
C ILE A 88 10.72 -9.56 -12.05
N GLY A 89 11.52 -10.30 -11.29
CA GLY A 89 12.52 -11.21 -11.85
C GLY A 89 13.46 -11.81 -10.82
N ASP A 90 14.39 -12.66 -11.28
CA ASP A 90 15.47 -13.20 -10.48
C ASP A 90 16.67 -12.23 -10.49
N TYR A 91 17.04 -11.76 -9.31
CA TYR A 91 18.16 -10.83 -9.10
C TYR A 91 19.35 -11.49 -8.37
N GLY A 92 19.36 -12.82 -8.25
CA GLY A 92 20.45 -13.61 -7.68
C GLY A 92 20.42 -13.76 -6.15
N PHE A 93 19.46 -13.14 -5.47
CA PHE A 93 19.32 -13.21 -4.00
C PHE A 93 17.99 -13.81 -3.52
N SER A 94 17.06 -14.07 -4.44
CA SER A 94 15.76 -14.72 -4.21
C SER A 94 15.32 -15.40 -5.51
N GLN A 95 14.34 -16.30 -5.45
CA GLN A 95 13.80 -16.92 -6.67
C GLN A 95 13.13 -15.89 -7.59
N LYS A 96 12.45 -14.90 -7.00
CA LYS A 96 11.75 -13.82 -7.70
C LYS A 96 11.67 -12.63 -6.74
N PHE A 97 11.96 -11.43 -7.24
CA PHE A 97 11.86 -10.19 -6.48
C PHE A 97 11.28 -9.09 -7.36
N ALA A 98 10.53 -8.17 -6.76
CA ALA A 98 10.02 -6.98 -7.43
C ALA A 98 10.02 -5.80 -6.46
N TRP A 99 10.18 -4.59 -6.98
CA TRP A 99 10.04 -3.35 -6.22
C TRP A 99 9.30 -2.31 -7.05
N VAL A 100 8.16 -1.85 -6.54
CA VAL A 100 7.29 -0.88 -7.20
C VAL A 100 6.93 0.26 -6.25
N ASN A 101 6.62 1.42 -6.80
CA ASN A 101 5.79 2.40 -6.14
C ASN A 101 4.37 2.27 -6.70
N ASP A 102 3.38 2.15 -5.84
CA ASP A 102 1.99 2.00 -6.27
C ASP A 102 1.40 3.32 -6.80
N ARG A 103 0.11 3.30 -7.19
CA ARG A 103 -0.61 4.49 -7.67
C ARG A 103 -0.73 5.64 -6.66
N PHE A 104 -0.47 5.38 -5.38
CA PHE A 104 -0.46 6.38 -4.31
C PHE A 104 0.97 6.84 -3.98
N GLY A 105 1.99 6.26 -4.62
CA GLY A 105 3.41 6.53 -4.39
C GLY A 105 4.02 5.71 -3.25
N VAL A 106 3.27 4.81 -2.61
CA VAL A 106 3.79 3.98 -1.52
C VAL A 106 4.73 2.92 -2.10
N SER A 107 5.90 2.77 -1.48
CA SER A 107 6.92 1.84 -1.96
C SER A 107 6.70 0.44 -1.40
N CYS A 108 6.67 -0.55 -2.29
CA CYS A 108 6.38 -1.95 -1.99
C CYS A 108 7.44 -2.84 -2.64
N SER A 109 8.12 -3.66 -1.85
CA SER A 109 8.99 -4.72 -2.36
C SER A 109 8.44 -6.09 -1.96
N SER A 110 8.65 -7.07 -2.82
CA SER A 110 8.12 -8.42 -2.62
C SER A 110 9.13 -9.48 -3.05
N THR A 111 9.14 -10.60 -2.34
CA THR A 111 9.97 -11.78 -2.62
C THR A 111 9.18 -13.07 -2.50
#